data_AF-A0A8T8CA89-F1
#
_entry.id   AF-A0A8T8CA89-F1
#
_cell.length_a   1.000
_cell.length_b   1.000
_cell.length_c   1.000
_cell.angle_alpha   90.00
_cell.angle_beta   90.00
_cell.angle_gamma   90.00
#
_symmetry.space_group_name_H-M   'P 1'
#
loop_
_entity.id
_entity.type
_entity.pdbx_description
1 polymer ?
#
loop_
_entity_poly.entity_id
_entity_poly.type
_entity_poly.pdbx_seq_one_letter_code
_entity_poly.pdbx_strand_id
1 'polypeptide(L)'
;MPIFISQLSKDEIQRRWDLASAAKKAELKRSLRDPKVWLEQVMSLIGAAIKTFCLVLVVNSVFRDQGIIAPMGLSFFLCLPIVALNPWQMFWRYVPLDRASAAYQRVIDDLNDKL
;
A
#
# COMPACT_ATOMS: atom_id res chain seq x y z
N MET A 1 -22.82 -9.67 -22.65
CA MET A 1 -22.28 -9.19 -23.93
C MET A 1 -21.33 -8.02 -23.66
N PRO A 2 -20.01 -8.10 -23.94
CA PRO A 2 -19.14 -6.94 -23.84
C PRO A 2 -18.82 -6.41 -25.25
N ILE A 3 -19.55 -5.39 -25.69
CA ILE A 3 -19.30 -4.66 -26.96
C ILE A 3 -19.34 -3.15 -26.68
N PHE A 4 -18.56 -2.69 -25.70
CA PHE A 4 -18.43 -1.24 -25.45
C PHE A 4 -16.97 -0.76 -25.37
N ILE A 5 -16.00 -1.65 -25.53
CA ILE A 5 -14.57 -1.25 -25.62
C ILE A 5 -14.21 -0.77 -27.04
N SER A 6 -15.08 -1.01 -28.04
CA SER A 6 -14.77 -0.77 -29.46
C SER A 6 -15.09 0.63 -30.00
N GLN A 7 -15.56 1.59 -29.18
CA GLN A 7 -15.92 2.93 -29.69
C GLN A 7 -15.15 4.10 -29.07
N LEU A 8 -14.29 3.88 -28.07
CA LEU A 8 -13.42 4.96 -27.62
C LEU A 8 -12.23 5.09 -28.59
N SER A 9 -12.08 6.26 -29.20
CA SER A 9 -10.90 6.53 -30.02
C SER A 9 -9.65 6.43 -29.14
N LYS A 10 -8.52 6.01 -29.72
CA LYS A 10 -7.24 5.93 -28.98
C LYS A 10 -6.89 7.26 -28.30
N ASP A 11 -7.26 8.37 -28.93
CA ASP A 11 -7.05 9.73 -28.41
C ASP A 11 -7.93 10.03 -27.18
N GLU A 12 -9.18 9.54 -27.17
CA GLU A 12 -10.08 9.66 -26.02
C GLU A 12 -9.55 8.85 -24.83
N ILE A 13 -9.05 7.62 -25.07
CA ILE A 13 -8.45 6.77 -24.04
C ILE A 13 -7.21 7.45 -23.46
N GLN A 14 -6.33 7.96 -24.32
CA GLN A 14 -5.11 8.65 -23.90
C GLN A 14 -5.46 9.89 -23.07
N ARG A 15 -6.43 10.69 -23.50
CA ARG A 15 -6.88 11.89 -22.78
C ARG A 15 -7.43 11.57 -21.39
N ARG A 16 -8.23 10.50 -21.25
CA ARG A 16 -8.74 10.05 -19.94
C ARG A 16 -7.60 9.60 -19.02
N TRP A 17 -6.64 8.86 -19.57
CA TRP A 17 -5.47 8.41 -18.83
C TRP A 17 -4.58 9.56 -18.38
N ASP A 18 -4.38 10.57 -19.24
CA ASP A 18 -3.60 11.76 -18.92
C ASP A 18 -4.27 12.59 -17.81
N LEU A 19 -5.59 12.77 -17.88
CA LEU A 19 -6.38 13.48 -16.85
C LEU A 19 -6.32 12.76 -15.51
N ALA A 20 -6.52 11.44 -15.49
CA ALA A 20 -6.45 10.64 -14.27
C ALA A 20 -5.03 10.64 -13.68
N SER A 21 -4.00 10.55 -14.53
CA SER A 21 -2.59 10.61 -14.12
C SER A 21 -2.19 11.98 -13.55
N ALA A 22 -2.70 13.07 -14.14
CA ALA A 22 -2.50 14.42 -13.62
C ALA A 22 -3.17 14.60 -12.24
N ALA A 23 -4.39 14.10 -12.07
CA ALA A 23 -5.10 14.12 -10.79
C ALA A 23 -4.37 13.32 -9.71
N LYS A 24 -3.87 12.11 -10.06
CA LYS A 24 -3.03 11.29 -9.16
C LYS A 24 -1.81 12.06 -8.68
N LYS A 25 -1.09 12.71 -9.59
CA LYS A 25 0.14 13.47 -9.28
C LYS A 25 -0.16 14.70 -8.41
N ALA A 26 -1.24 15.41 -8.70
CA ALA A 26 -1.68 16.56 -7.91
C ALA A 26 -2.05 16.14 -6.49
N GLU A 27 -2.83 15.07 -6.35
CA GLU A 27 -3.27 14.57 -5.05
C GLU A 27 -2.12 13.97 -4.23
N LEU A 28 -1.15 13.33 -4.88
CA LEU A 28 0.06 12.86 -4.21
C LEU A 28 0.85 14.05 -3.62
N LYS A 29 1.08 15.10 -4.41
CA LYS A 29 1.79 16.31 -3.94
C LYS A 29 1.05 17.00 -2.80
N ARG A 30 -0.28 17.01 -2.84
CA ARG A 30 -1.13 17.52 -1.77
C ARG A 30 -1.03 16.66 -0.51
N SER A 31 -1.16 15.35 -0.66
CA SER A 31 -1.11 14.37 0.43
C SER A 31 0.24 14.39 1.16
N LEU A 32 1.34 14.58 0.44
CA LEU A 32 2.67 14.72 1.03
C LEU A 32 2.82 15.97 1.92
N ARG A 33 1.98 16.99 1.73
CA ARG A 33 1.98 18.22 2.55
C ARG A 33 0.93 18.19 3.67
N ASP A 34 0.04 17.20 3.68
CA ASP A 34 -1.04 17.11 4.65
C ASP A 34 -0.55 16.42 5.95
N PRO A 35 -0.52 17.12 7.10
CA PRO A 35 -0.08 16.54 8.36
C PRO A 35 -0.97 15.38 8.83
N LYS A 36 -2.26 15.34 8.43
CA LYS A 36 -3.16 14.24 8.79
C LYS A 36 -2.76 12.93 8.09
N VAL A 37 -2.28 13.02 6.85
CA VAL A 37 -1.76 11.86 6.11
C VAL A 37 -0.52 11.30 6.78
N TRP A 38 0.36 12.17 7.26
CA TRP A 38 1.54 11.76 8.00
C TRP A 38 1.20 11.12 9.35
N LEU A 39 0.19 11.62 10.04
CA LEU A 39 -0.31 10.98 11.26
C LEU A 39 -0.84 9.56 10.96
N GLU A 40 -1.65 9.40 9.92
CA GLU A 40 -2.14 8.09 9.47
C GLU A 40 -0.98 7.16 9.09
N GLN A 41 0.04 7.68 8.39
CA GLN A 41 1.23 6.92 8.02
C GLN A 41 2.03 6.46 9.24
N VAL A 42 2.20 7.34 10.24
CA VAL A 42 2.88 7.01 11.50
C VAL A 42 2.11 5.93 12.26
N MET A 43 0.78 6.04 12.35
CA MET A 43 -0.04 4.99 12.98
C MET A 43 0.09 3.65 12.25
N SER A 44 0.16 3.67 10.91
CA SER A 44 0.42 2.47 10.14
C SER A 44 1.80 1.88 10.42
N LEU A 45 2.84 2.71 10.58
CA LEU A 45 4.19 2.26 10.92
C LEU A 45 4.25 1.67 12.33
N ILE A 46 3.56 2.26 13.30
CA ILE A 46 3.44 1.72 14.66
C ILE A 46 2.76 0.34 14.60
N GLY A 47 1.66 0.22 13.86
CA GLY A 47 1.00 -1.07 13.65
C GLY A 47 1.92 -2.12 13.02
N ALA A 48 2.73 -1.73 12.03
CA ALA A 48 3.72 -2.60 11.40
C ALA A 48 4.80 -3.06 12.39
N ALA A 49 5.29 -2.14 13.24
CA ALA A 49 6.27 -2.43 14.27
C ALA A 49 5.73 -3.43 15.30
N ILE A 50 4.49 -3.23 15.77
CA ILE A 50 3.82 -4.15 16.70
C ILE A 50 3.67 -5.55 16.07
N LYS A 51 3.19 -5.63 14.83
CA LYS A 51 3.07 -6.93 14.12
C LYS A 51 4.43 -7.63 13.98
N THR A 52 5.47 -6.88 13.63
CA THR A 52 6.83 -7.42 13.52
C THR A 52 7.33 -7.94 14.86
N PHE A 53 7.09 -7.18 15.94
CA PHE A 53 7.45 -7.60 17.28
C PHE A 53 6.72 -8.89 17.69
N CYS A 54 5.42 -9.00 17.42
CA CYS A 54 4.67 -10.23 17.66
C CYS A 54 5.23 -11.42 16.87
N LEU A 55 5.61 -11.21 15.61
CA LEU A 55 6.22 -12.26 14.79
C LEU A 55 7.55 -12.75 15.39
N VAL A 56 8.38 -11.82 15.89
CA VAL A 56 9.65 -12.16 16.56
C VAL A 56 9.41 -12.98 17.83
N LEU A 57 8.39 -12.63 18.62
CA LEU A 57 8.02 -13.41 19.80
C LEU A 57 7.57 -14.83 19.43
N VAL A 58 6.78 -14.99 18.38
CA VAL A 58 6.34 -16.30 17.88
C VAL A 58 7.53 -17.13 17.40
N VAL A 59 8.44 -16.54 16.65
CA VAL A 59 9.66 -17.23 16.21
C VAL A 59 10.51 -17.65 17.41
N ASN A 60 10.64 -16.79 18.42
CA ASN A 60 11.39 -17.12 19.64
C ASN A 60 10.72 -18.23 20.46
N SER A 61 9.39 -18.26 20.54
CA SER A 61 8.66 -19.34 21.22
C SER A 61 8.85 -20.67 20.51
N VAL A 62 8.81 -20.69 19.17
CA VAL A 62 9.09 -21.90 18.38
C VAL A 62 10.51 -22.42 18.63
N PHE A 63 11.52 -21.53 18.71
CA PHE A 63 12.87 -21.96 19.09
C PHE A 63 12.93 -22.57 20.50
N ARG A 64 12.24 -21.95 21.47
CA ARG A 64 12.18 -22.48 22.84
C ARG A 64 11.50 -23.83 22.92
N ASP A 65 10.42 -24.06 22.16
CA ASP A 65 9.73 -25.34 22.11
C ASP A 65 10.62 -26.45 21.55
N GLN A 66 11.61 -26.10 20.72
CA GLN A 66 12.64 -27.01 20.20
C GLN A 66 13.86 -27.14 21.12
N GLY A 67 13.82 -26.55 22.33
CA GLY A 67 14.93 -26.54 23.29
C GLY A 67 16.09 -25.61 22.91
N ILE A 68 15.90 -24.71 21.93
CA ILE A 68 16.92 -23.79 21.43
C ILE A 68 16.72 -22.41 22.09
N ILE A 69 17.73 -21.93 22.80
CA ILE A 69 17.76 -20.55 23.31
C ILE A 69 18.35 -19.65 22.23
N ALA A 70 17.50 -19.17 21.33
CA ALA A 70 17.89 -18.21 20.30
C ALA A 70 17.90 -16.76 20.86
N PRO A 71 18.96 -15.98 20.61
CA PRO A 71 18.96 -14.56 20.97
C PRO A 71 17.89 -13.81 20.17
N MET A 72 17.24 -12.83 20.80
CA MET A 72 16.20 -11.99 20.18
C MET A 72 16.66 -11.38 18.84
N GLY A 73 17.94 -11.01 18.73
CA GLY A 73 18.51 -10.48 17.49
C GLY A 73 18.41 -11.47 16.31
N LEU A 74 18.67 -12.76 16.54
CA LEU A 74 18.56 -13.78 15.49
C LEU A 74 17.10 -13.96 15.04
N SER A 75 16.16 -13.98 15.99
CA SER A 75 14.73 -14.07 15.69
C SER A 75 14.26 -12.86 14.86
N PHE A 76 14.77 -11.66 15.16
CA PHE A 76 14.51 -10.45 14.38
C PHE A 76 15.05 -10.57 12.95
N PHE A 77 16.30 -11.02 12.77
CA PHE A 77 16.89 -11.22 11.44
C PHE A 77 16.10 -12.22 10.58
N LEU A 78 15.59 -13.31 11.18
CA LEU A 78 14.77 -14.29 10.47
C LEU A 78 13.39 -13.76 10.08
N CYS A 79 12.87 -12.76 10.81
CA CYS A 79 11.60 -12.11 10.48
C CYS A 79 11.74 -11.04 9.38
N LEU A 80 12.94 -10.48 9.16
CA LEU A 80 13.17 -9.42 8.18
C LEU A 80 12.72 -9.79 6.76
N PRO A 81 13.01 -10.98 6.21
CA PRO A 81 12.51 -11.38 4.89
C PRO A 81 10.98 -11.41 4.82
N ILE A 82 10.30 -11.87 5.88
CA ILE A 82 8.83 -11.94 5.93
C ILE A 82 8.23 -10.52 5.92
N VAL A 83 8.83 -9.62 6.69
CA VAL A 83 8.43 -8.21 6.75
C VAL A 83 8.75 -7.46 5.46
N ALA A 84 9.88 -7.75 4.81
CA ALA A 84 10.34 -7.09 3.59
C ALA A 84 9.61 -7.59 2.34
N LEU A 85 9.42 -8.89 2.20
CA LEU A 85 8.74 -9.51 1.05
C LEU A 85 7.23 -9.37 1.12
N ASN A 86 6.69 -9.06 2.32
CA ASN A 86 5.35 -8.54 2.57
C ASN A 86 4.26 -9.12 1.63
N PRO A 87 3.94 -10.43 1.74
CA PRO A 87 3.14 -11.14 0.75
C PRO A 87 1.71 -10.59 0.57
N TRP A 88 1.25 -9.67 1.43
CA TRP A 88 -0.11 -9.16 1.41
C TRP A 88 -0.26 -7.66 1.74
N GLN A 89 0.81 -6.86 1.60
CA GLN A 89 0.84 -5.47 2.11
C GLN A 89 0.57 -5.34 3.63
N MET A 90 0.64 -6.45 4.36
CA MET A 90 0.26 -6.56 5.77
C MET A 90 1.14 -5.70 6.71
N PHE A 91 2.38 -5.43 6.32
CA PHE A 91 3.37 -4.66 7.09
C PHE A 91 3.62 -3.26 6.57
N TRP A 92 3.54 -3.04 5.26
CA TRP A 92 3.80 -1.74 4.64
C TRP A 92 2.56 -1.26 3.92
N ARG A 93 1.98 -0.18 4.44
CA ARG A 93 0.94 0.61 3.77
C ARG A 93 1.50 1.99 3.51
N TYR A 94 1.27 2.50 2.29
CA TYR A 94 1.71 3.84 1.91
C TYR A 94 0.50 4.73 1.63
N VAL A 95 0.05 5.40 2.69
CA VAL A 95 -1.19 6.19 2.73
C VAL A 95 -1.25 7.29 1.65
N PRO A 96 -0.16 8.04 1.35
CA PRO A 96 -0.19 9.03 0.27
C PRO A 96 -0.49 8.42 -1.10
N LEU A 97 0.03 7.22 -1.38
CA LEU A 97 -0.20 6.53 -2.65
C LEU A 97 -1.60 5.92 -2.71
N ASP A 98 -2.15 5.45 -1.58
CA ASP A 98 -3.54 5.01 -1.49
C ASP A 98 -4.49 6.16 -1.85
N ARG A 99 -4.28 7.36 -1.28
CA ARG A 99 -5.09 8.54 -1.58
C ARG A 99 -4.94 8.99 -3.04
N ALA A 100 -3.71 9.00 -3.56
CA ALA A 100 -3.46 9.33 -4.95
C ALA A 100 -4.12 8.33 -5.92
N SER A 101 -4.10 7.04 -5.59
CA SER A 101 -4.73 5.99 -6.39
C SER A 101 -6.26 6.06 -6.32
N ALA A 102 -6.82 6.42 -5.16
CA ALA A 102 -8.25 6.70 -5.02
C ALA A 102 -8.68 7.92 -5.85
N ALA A 103 -7.87 8.97 -5.91
CA ALA A 103 -8.15 10.13 -6.77
C ALA A 103 -8.07 9.79 -8.26
N TYR A 104 -7.11 8.97 -8.68
CA TYR A 104 -7.06 8.42 -10.03
C TYR A 104 -8.36 7.68 -10.37
N GLN A 105 -8.78 6.76 -9.49
CA GLN A 105 -9.97 5.93 -9.70
C GLN A 105 -11.24 6.78 -9.80
N ARG A 106 -11.42 7.77 -8.91
CA ARG A 106 -12.56 8.70 -8.97
C ARG A 106 -12.65 9.45 -10.31
N VAL A 107 -11.51 9.90 -10.85
CA VAL A 107 -11.51 10.58 -12.14
C VAL A 107 -11.89 9.63 -13.28
N ILE A 108 -11.43 8.38 -13.24
CA ILE A 108 -11.84 7.37 -14.22
C ILE A 108 -13.33 7.06 -14.11
N ASP A 109 -13.85 6.90 -12.89
CA ASP A 109 -15.26 6.60 -12.64
C ASP A 109 -16.15 7.78 -13.11
N ASP A 110 -15.80 9.03 -12.75
CA ASP A 110 -16.50 10.25 -13.19
C ASP A 110 -16.50 10.41 -14.73
N LEU A 111 -15.45 9.95 -15.41
CA LEU A 111 -15.34 9.99 -16.87
C LEU A 111 -16.13 8.85 -17.54
N ASN A 112 -16.40 7.77 -16.82
CA ASN A 112 -17.21 6.66 -17.29
C ASN A 112 -18.70 6.90 -17.06
N ASP A 113 -19.09 7.59 -15.99
CA ASP A 113 -20.49 7.95 -15.69
C ASP A 113 -21.04 9.06 -16.59
N LYS A 114 -20.17 9.77 -17.32
CA LYS A 114 -20.54 10.82 -18.29
C LYS A 114 -20.74 10.32 -19.73
N LEU A 115 -20.64 9.01 -19.96
CA LEU A 115 -20.98 8.33 -21.22
C LEU A 115 -22.46 7.91 -21.24
#